data_AF-A0A3D1E448-F1
#
_entry.id   AF-A0A3D1E448-F1
#
_cell.length_a   1.000
_cell.length_b   1.000
_cell.length_c   1.000
_cell.angle_alpha   90.00
_cell.angle_beta   90.00
_cell.angle_gamma   90.00
#
_symmetry.space_group_name_H-M   'P 1'
#
loop_
_entity.id
_entity.type
_entity.pdbx_description
1 polymer ?
#
loop_
_entity_poly.entity_id
_entity_poly.type
_entity_poly.pdbx_seq_one_letter_code
_entity_poly.pdbx_strand_id
1 'polypeptide(L)'
;ISHRSLILGGLAIGTTRVTGLLEGDDVLATCNAMRALGVTITHEDDGSWLVHGVGTAGLMSPAVPLDLGNSGTGVRLLMGVVAGQPITA
;
A
#
# COMPACT_ATOMS: atom_id res chain seq x y z
N ILE A 1 -1.11 12.93 -0.69
CA ILE A 1 0.17 12.35 -1.17
C ILE A 1 0.46 11.01 -0.49
N SER A 2 0.24 10.90 0.83
CA SER A 2 0.46 9.68 1.63
C SER A 2 -0.07 8.38 1.02
N HIS A 3 -1.30 8.35 0.51
CA HIS A 3 -1.83 7.17 -0.20
C HIS A 3 -0.94 6.75 -1.38
N ARG A 4 -0.54 7.72 -2.21
CA ARG A 4 0.25 7.47 -3.42
C ARG A 4 1.68 7.06 -3.09
N SER A 5 2.29 7.59 -2.03
CA SER A 5 3.63 7.14 -1.62
C SER A 5 3.64 5.67 -1.18
N LEU A 6 2.60 5.21 -0.48
CA LEU A 6 2.48 3.79 -0.10
C LEU A 6 2.27 2.90 -1.34
N ILE A 7 1.35 3.30 -2.22
CA ILE A 7 1.00 2.52 -3.42
C ILE A 7 2.19 2.47 -4.39
N LEU A 8 2.75 3.62 -4.76
CA LEU A 8 3.87 3.69 -5.71
C LEU A 8 5.13 3.07 -5.12
N GLY A 9 5.38 3.24 -3.82
CA GLY A 9 6.49 2.57 -3.13
C GLY A 9 6.36 1.05 -3.17
N GLY A 10 5.14 0.51 -3.00
CA GLY A 10 4.88 -0.92 -3.09
C GLY A 10 5.04 -1.48 -4.50
N LEU A 11 4.75 -0.69 -5.52
CA LEU A 11 4.89 -1.08 -6.94
C LEU A 11 6.31 -0.89 -7.50
N ALA A 12 7.17 -0.16 -6.80
CA ALA A 12 8.56 0.03 -7.20
C ALA A 12 9.39 -1.24 -6.95
N ILE A 13 10.59 -1.28 -7.54
CA ILE A 13 11.62 -2.27 -7.18
C ILE A 13 12.59 -1.57 -6.22
N GLY A 14 12.78 -2.16 -5.04
CA GLY A 14 13.64 -1.61 -3.99
C GLY A 14 12.86 -1.03 -2.80
N THR A 15 13.53 -0.27 -1.94
CA THR A 15 12.91 0.29 -0.73
C THR A 15 12.62 1.78 -0.90
N THR A 16 11.37 2.18 -0.64
CA THR A 16 10.96 3.57 -0.59
C THR A 16 10.87 4.03 0.87
N ARG A 17 11.56 5.11 1.21
CA ARG A 17 11.46 5.77 2.52
C ARG A 17 10.52 6.96 2.42
N VAL A 18 9.52 7.03 3.29
CA VAL A 18 8.52 8.10 3.34
C VAL A 18 8.61 8.82 4.68
N THR A 19 8.82 10.14 4.64
CA THR A 19 8.82 11.02 5.81
C THR A 19 7.59 11.91 5.80
N GLY A 20 7.02 12.22 6.96
CA GLY A 20 5.83 13.07 7.06
C GLY A 20 4.58 12.42 6.48
N LEU A 21 4.47 11.08 6.59
CA LEU A 21 3.27 10.36 6.21
C LEU A 21 2.11 10.83 7.11
N LEU A 22 1.00 11.24 6.51
CA LEU A 22 -0.23 11.51 7.28
C LEU A 22 -0.77 10.20 7.86
N GLU A 23 -0.85 10.07 9.18
CA GLU A 23 -1.29 8.85 9.88
C GLU A 23 -2.80 8.85 10.21
N GLY A 24 -3.61 9.37 9.28
CA GLY A 24 -5.07 9.28 9.39
C GLY A 24 -5.58 7.87 9.04
N ASP A 25 -6.75 7.50 9.57
CA ASP A 25 -7.36 6.17 9.38
C ASP A 25 -7.42 5.75 7.90
N ASP A 26 -7.75 6.68 7.00
CA ASP A 26 -7.79 6.43 5.57
C ASP A 26 -6.43 5.96 4.99
N VAL A 27 -5.34 6.61 5.43
CA VAL A 27 -3.98 6.29 4.97
C VAL A 27 -3.51 4.97 5.59
N LEU A 28 -3.83 4.75 6.86
CA LEU A 28 -3.53 3.49 7.55
C LEU A 28 -4.30 2.32 6.93
N ALA A 29 -5.55 2.51 6.52
CA ALA A 29 -6.32 1.52 5.77
C ALA A 29 -5.65 1.19 4.42
N THR A 30 -5.11 2.19 3.72
CA THR A 30 -4.32 1.96 2.50
C THR A 30 -3.02 1.20 2.81
N CYS A 31 -2.33 1.52 3.90
CA CYS A 31 -1.14 0.81 4.35
C CYS A 31 -1.43 -0.67 4.61
N ASN A 32 -2.52 -0.95 5.33
CA ASN A 32 -2.95 -2.32 5.65
C ASN A 32 -3.37 -3.09 4.39
N ALA A 33 -4.06 -2.44 3.44
CA ALA A 33 -4.39 -3.05 2.16
C ALA A 33 -3.14 -3.41 1.35
N MET A 34 -2.14 -2.52 1.30
CA MET A 34 -0.86 -2.82 0.64
C MET A 34 -0.12 -3.98 1.32
N ARG A 35 -0.17 -4.07 2.66
CA ARG A 35 0.37 -5.22 3.41
C ARG A 35 -0.35 -6.52 3.07
N ALA A 36 -1.68 -6.49 2.99
CA ALA A 36 -2.49 -7.65 2.60
C ALA A 36 -2.17 -8.11 1.16
N LEU A 37 -1.80 -7.18 0.27
CA LEU A 37 -1.32 -7.44 -1.08
C LEU A 37 0.14 -7.91 -1.14
N GLY A 38 0.78 -8.18 0.00
CA GLY A 38 2.13 -8.75 0.09
C GLY A 38 3.26 -7.73 0.19
N VAL A 39 2.98 -6.43 0.31
CA VAL A 39 4.01 -5.40 0.45
C VAL A 39 4.44 -5.27 1.91
N THR A 40 5.73 -5.43 2.20
CA THR A 40 6.24 -5.21 3.56
C THR A 40 6.35 -3.71 3.81
N ILE A 41 5.66 -3.22 4.84
CA ILE A 41 5.66 -1.82 5.24
C ILE A 41 5.93 -1.71 6.73
N THR A 42 7.01 -1.03 7.13
CA THR A 42 7.43 -0.81 8.52
C THR A 42 7.40 0.66 8.89
N HIS A 43 7.21 0.93 10.18
CA HIS A 43 7.35 2.26 10.78
C HIS A 43 8.61 2.23 11.65
N GLU A 44 9.53 3.13 11.38
CA GLU A 44 10.85 3.21 12.01
C GLU A 44 10.82 4.15 13.23
N ASP A 45 11.78 3.98 14.14
CA ASP A 45 11.90 4.79 15.36
C ASP A 45 12.09 6.28 15.09
N ASP A 46 12.59 6.65 13.91
CA ASP A 46 12.77 8.04 13.46
C ASP A 46 11.49 8.67 12.88
N GLY A 47 10.35 7.95 12.95
CA GLY A 47 9.06 8.38 12.42
C GLY A 47 8.92 8.26 10.90
N SER A 48 9.92 7.68 10.22
CA SER A 48 9.82 7.37 8.80
C SER A 48 9.15 6.02 8.56
N TRP A 49 8.56 5.87 7.38
CA TRP A 49 7.95 4.63 6.94
C TRP A 49 8.79 4.03 5.82
N LEU A 50 9.09 2.74 5.91
CA LEU A 50 9.75 2.00 4.84
C LEU A 50 8.74 1.13 4.11
N VAL A 51 8.74 1.22 2.78
CA VAL A 51 7.91 0.40 1.90
C VAL A 51 8.85 -0.42 1.03
N HIS A 52 8.87 -1.73 1.24
CA HIS A 52 9.67 -2.65 0.44
C HIS A 52 8.88 -3.06 -0.79
N GLY A 53 9.19 -2.40 -1.91
CA GLY A 53 8.50 -2.57 -3.17
C GLY A 53 8.70 -3.97 -3.75
N VAL A 54 7.61 -4.52 -4.28
CA VAL A 54 7.53 -5.87 -4.86
C VAL A 54 7.50 -5.84 -6.39
N GLY A 55 7.58 -4.66 -7.00
CA GLY A 55 7.42 -4.47 -8.44
C GLY A 55 5.96 -4.59 -8.90
N THR A 56 5.73 -4.32 -10.19
CA THR A 56 4.39 -4.32 -10.79
C THR A 56 3.81 -5.71 -11.02
N ALA A 57 4.52 -6.79 -10.69
CA ALA A 57 4.03 -8.17 -10.82
C ALA A 57 4.22 -8.98 -9.53
N GLY A 58 4.59 -8.33 -8.42
CA GLY A 58 4.86 -8.99 -7.14
C GLY A 58 3.72 -8.91 -6.13
N LEU A 59 2.58 -8.31 -6.48
CA LEU A 59 1.41 -8.27 -5.61
C LEU A 59 0.81 -9.68 -5.49
N MET A 60 0.30 -10.00 -4.29
CA MET A 60 -0.29 -11.29 -3.97
C MET A 60 -1.78 -11.14 -3.69
N SER A 61 -2.57 -12.19 -3.97
CA SER A 61 -3.97 -12.22 -3.58
C SER A 61 -4.07 -12.21 -2.04
N PRO A 62 -4.76 -11.24 -1.42
CA PRO A 62 -4.97 -11.25 0.01
C PRO A 62 -5.84 -12.44 0.43
N ALA A 63 -5.65 -12.92 1.67
CA ALA A 63 -6.42 -14.04 2.21
C ALA A 63 -7.87 -13.67 2.59
N VAL A 64 -8.14 -12.37 2.75
CA VAL A 64 -9.45 -11.80 3.08
C VAL A 64 -9.69 -10.57 2.21
N PRO A 65 -10.95 -10.16 1.97
CA PRO A 65 -11.25 -8.94 1.22
C PRO A 65 -10.54 -7.72 1.81
N LEU A 66 -10.06 -6.82 0.94
CA LEU A 66 -9.41 -5.59 1.39
C LEU A 66 -10.41 -4.64 2.07
N ASP A 67 -10.14 -4.28 3.32
CA ASP A 67 -10.87 -3.23 4.03
C ASP A 67 -10.15 -1.88 3.91
N LEU A 68 -10.79 -0.94 3.23
CA LEU A 68 -10.29 0.41 3.01
C LEU A 68 -10.97 1.44 3.93
N GLY A 69 -11.86 0.99 4.81
CA GLY A 69 -12.64 1.86 5.71
C GLY A 69 -13.36 2.97 4.94
N ASN A 70 -13.22 4.21 5.41
CA ASN A 70 -13.79 5.38 4.77
C ASN A 70 -12.91 5.95 3.63
N SER A 71 -11.81 5.27 3.27
CA SER A 71 -10.87 5.79 2.28
C SER A 71 -11.37 5.63 0.85
N GLY A 72 -12.20 6.59 0.43
CA GLY A 72 -12.61 6.72 -0.96
C GLY A 72 -11.43 6.92 -1.92
N THR A 73 -10.33 7.52 -1.46
CA THR A 73 -9.11 7.67 -2.26
C THR A 73 -8.39 6.32 -2.41
N GLY A 74 -8.21 5.59 -1.31
CA GLY A 74 -7.50 4.31 -1.30
C GLY A 74 -8.19 3.28 -2.19
N VAL A 75 -9.51 3.10 -2.06
CA VAL A 75 -10.24 2.11 -2.86
C VAL A 75 -10.16 2.41 -4.37
N ARG A 76 -10.35 3.67 -4.79
CA ARG A 76 -10.32 4.04 -6.22
C ARG A 76 -8.95 3.84 -6.86
N LEU A 77 -7.89 4.17 -6.12
CA LEU A 77 -6.53 3.96 -6.62
C LEU A 77 -6.15 2.49 -6.65
N LEU A 78 -6.45 1.73 -5.58
CA LEU A 78 -6.14 0.30 -5.53
C LEU A 78 -6.90 -0.51 -6.56
N MET A 79 -8.17 -0.19 -6.86
CA MET A 79 -8.90 -0.82 -7.97
C MET A 79 -8.13 -0.72 -9.29
N GLY A 80 -7.54 0.44 -9.60
CA GLY A 80 -6.72 0.60 -10.80
C GLY A 80 -5.42 -0.20 -10.75
N VAL A 81 -4.82 -0.35 -9.56
CA VAL A 81 -3.59 -1.13 -9.37
C VAL A 81 -3.83 -2.62 -9.56
N VAL A 82 -4.91 -3.16 -8.98
CA VAL A 82 -5.19 -4.60 -9.01
C VAL A 82 -5.84 -5.06 -10.32
N ALA A 83 -6.50 -4.17 -11.08
CA ALA A 83 -7.19 -4.50 -12.33
C ALA A 83 -6.29 -5.15 -13.40
N GLY A 84 -4.97 -4.87 -13.37
CA GLY A 84 -3.99 -5.44 -14.30
C GLY A 84 -3.23 -6.65 -13.78
N GLN A 85 -3.56 -7.13 -12.57
CA GLN A 85 -2.80 -8.16 -11.86
C GLN A 85 -3.52 -9.52 -11.95
N PRO A 86 -2.79 -10.64 -12.03
CA PRO A 86 -3.38 -11.97 -11.97
C PRO A 86 -3.69 -12.40 -10.52
N ILE A 87 -4.47 -11.58 -9.79
CA ILE A 87 -4.82 -11.79 -8.37
C ILE A 87 -6.33 -11.61 -8.14
N THR A 88 -6.83 -12.10 -7.00
CA THR A 88 -8.17 -11.79 -6.48
C THR A 88 -8.02 -10.99 -5.19
N ALA A 89 -8.62 -9.81 -5.12
CA ALA A 89 -8.46 -8.85 -4.02
C ALA A 89 -9.80 -8.30 -3.53
#